data_AF-A0A1Q3GPM8-F1
#
_entry.id   AF-A0A1Q3GPM8-F1
#
_cell.length_a   1.000
_cell.length_b   1.000
_cell.length_c   1.000
_cell.angle_alpha   90.00
_cell.angle_beta   90.00
_cell.angle_gamma   90.00
#
_symmetry.space_group_name_H-M   'P 1'
#
loop_
_entity.id
_entity.type
_entity.pdbx_description
1 polymer ?
#
loop_
_entity_poly.entity_id
_entity_poly.type
_entity_poly.pdbx_seq_one_letter_code
_entity_poly.pdbx_strand_id
1 'polypeptide(L)' 'MSVIIILIIASIVVAGGFLAAFIWSVKSGQYDDTYSPSVRILFDDTKPKKPSAKTE' A
#
# COMPACT_ATOMS: atom_id res chain seq x y z
N MET A 1 -27.87 27.48 14.33
CA MET A 1 -27.54 26.20 15.03
C MET A 1 -27.54 24.98 14.11
N SER A 2 -28.30 24.96 13.00
CA SER A 2 -28.27 23.85 12.03
C SER A 2 -26.90 23.61 11.35
N VAL A 3 -26.15 24.68 11.05
CA VAL A 3 -24.83 24.57 10.40
C VAL A 3 -23.83 23.75 11.23
N ILE A 4 -23.86 23.86 12.55
CA ILE A 4 -22.96 23.12 13.45
C ILE A 4 -23.19 21.61 13.31
N ILE A 5 -24.45 21.18 13.19
CA ILE A 5 -24.80 19.77 13.03
C ILE A 5 -24.26 19.24 11.70
N ILE A 6 -24.37 20.02 10.62
CA ILE A 6 -23.84 19.66 9.30
C ILE A 6 -22.31 19.53 9.36
N LEU A 7 -21.62 20.45 10.03
CA LEU A 7 -20.16 20.42 10.17
C LEU A 7 -19.67 19.21 10.98
N ILE A 8 -20.42 18.81 12.02
CA ILE A 8 -20.11 17.61 12.81
C ILE A 8 -20.24 16.34 11.95
N ILE A 9 -21.31 16.22 11.17
CA ILE A 9 -21.49 15.06 10.28
C ILE A 9 -20.39 15.04 9.22
N ALA A 10 -20.09 16.19 8.62
CA ALA A 10 -19.04 16.30 7.61
C ALA A 10 -17.67 15.91 8.17
N SER A 11 -17.33 16.33 9.40
CA SER A 11 -16.04 15.97 10.02
C SER A 11 -15.93 14.48 10.31
N ILE A 12 -17.01 13.84 10.78
CA ILE A 12 -17.07 12.39 11.00
C ILE A 12 -16.89 11.63 9.68
N VAL A 13 -17.55 12.08 8.61
CA VAL A 13 -17.43 11.45 7.28
C VAL A 13 -16.01 11.57 6.76
N VAL A 14 -15.39 12.75 6.86
CA VAL A 14 -14.00 12.97 6.42
C VAL A 14 -13.03 12.12 7.24
N ALA A 15 -13.16 12.12 8.57
CA ALA A 15 -12.30 11.33 9.45
C ALA A 15 -12.45 9.82 9.21
N GLY A 16 -13.69 9.33 9.09
CA GLY A 16 -13.99 7.93 8.80
C GLY A 16 -13.51 7.50 7.42
N GLY A 17 -13.71 8.35 6.40
CA GLY A 17 -13.23 8.11 5.04
C GLY A 17 -11.71 8.06 4.97
N PHE A 18 -11.04 8.98 5.66
CA PHE A 18 -9.58 8.98 5.75
C PHE A 18 -9.04 7.73 6.45
N LEU A 19 -9.67 7.32 7.56
CA LEU A 19 -9.29 6.10 8.28
C LEU A 19 -9.51 4.84 7.44
N ALA A 20 -10.64 4.74 6.73
CA ALA A 20 -10.92 3.62 5.84
C ALA A 20 -9.90 3.53 4.68
N ALA A 21 -9.59 4.66 4.04
CA ALA A 21 -8.57 4.74 3.01
C ALA A 21 -7.18 4.36 3.54
N PHE A 22 -6.83 4.81 4.74
CA PHE A 22 -5.58 4.47 5.41
C PHE A 22 -5.47 2.95 5.66
N ILE A 23 -6.50 2.33 6.24
CA ILE A 23 -6.52 0.88 6.48
C ILE A 23 -6.42 0.11 5.16
N TRP A 24 -7.11 0.56 4.11
CA TRP A 24 -7.04 -0.06 2.79
C TRP A 24 -5.62 0.00 2.19
N SER A 25 -4.95 1.17 2.27
CA SER A 25 -3.57 1.35 1.79
C SER A 25 -2.55 0.51 2.55
N VAL A 26 -2.70 0.39 3.88
CA VAL A 26 -1.83 -0.49 4.68
C VAL A 26 -2.06 -1.95 4.32
N LYS A 27 -3.32 -2.37 4.15
CA LYS A 27 -3.67 -3.76 3.80
C LYS A 27 -3.32 -4.13 2.37
N SER A 28 -3.24 -3.17 1.44
CA SER A 28 -2.91 -3.43 0.04
C SER A 28 -1.43 -3.77 -0.19
N GLY A 29 -0.61 -3.85 0.86
CA GLY A 29 0.80 -4.22 0.75
C GLY A 29 1.64 -3.16 0.04
N GLN A 30 1.16 -1.92 -0.06
CA GLN A 30 1.91 -0.82 -0.70
C GLN A 30 3.26 -0.56 0.02
N TYR A 31 3.33 -0.92 1.30
CA TYR A 31 4.53 -0.80 2.12
C TYR A 31 5.46 -2.01 2.07
N ASP A 32 5.08 -3.09 1.36
CA ASP A 32 5.88 -4.32 1.30
C ASP A 32 7.10 -4.17 0.38
N ASP A 33 7.10 -3.18 -0.52
CA ASP A 33 8.24 -2.85 -1.37
C ASP A 33 9.30 -2.02 -0.59
N THR A 34 9.88 -2.68 0.41
CA THR A 34 10.92 -2.13 1.29
C THR A 34 12.31 -2.10 0.63
N TYR A 35 12.45 -2.75 -0.53
CA TYR A 35 13.72 -2.84 -1.26
C TYR A 35 13.69 -1.97 -2.51
N SER A 36 14.54 -0.95 -2.52
CA SER A 36 14.72 -0.09 -3.69
C SER A 36 15.02 -0.91 -4.96
N PRO A 37 14.45 -0.54 -6.12
CA PRO A 37 14.74 -1.18 -7.40
C PRO A 37 16.23 -1.31 -7.71
N SER A 38 17.03 -0.31 -7.34
CA SER A 38 18.48 -0.30 -7.57
C SER A 38 19.22 -1.38 -6.80
N VAL A 39 18.74 -1.70 -5.59
CA VAL A 39 19.31 -2.76 -4.74
C VAL A 39 18.92 -4.13 -5.28
N ARG A 40 17.66 -4.30 -5.71
CA ARG A 40 17.20 -5.55 -6.34
C ARG A 40 18.06 -5.89 -7.56
N ILE A 41 18.30 -4.93 -8.45
CA ILE A 41 19.08 -5.16 -9.68
C ILE A 41 20.53 -5.55 -9.36
N LEU A 42 21.17 -4.88 -8.40
CA LEU A 42 22.58 -5.16 -8.03
C LEU A 42 22.79 -6.57 -7.46
N PHE A 43 21.80 -7.11 -6.74
CA PHE A 43 21.90 -8.41 -6.06
C PHE A 43 21.15 -9.56 -6.76
N ASP A 44 20.25 -9.30 -7.70
CA ASP A 44 19.63 -10.36 -8.52
C ASP A 44 20.53 -10.80 -9.68
N ASP A 45 21.40 -9.94 -10.21
CA ASP A 45 22.38 -10.31 -11.24
C ASP A 45 23.48 -11.27 -10.73
N THR A 46 23.62 -11.41 -9.41
CA THR A 46 24.61 -12.31 -8.78
C THR A 46 24.05 -13.68 -8.39
N LYS A 47 22.74 -13.91 -8.51
CA LYS A 47 22.16 -15.23 -8.24
C LYS A 47 22.33 -16.13 -9.47
N PRO A 48 22.94 -17.34 -9.35
CA PRO A 48 22.95 -18.28 -10.45
C PRO A 48 21.50 -18.61 -10.82
N LYS A 49 21.15 -18.36 -12.08
CA LYS A 49 19.84 -18.65 -12.66
C LYS A 49 19.55 -20.14 -12.44
N LYS A 50 18.77 -20.50 -11.41
CA LYS A 50 18.28 -21.87 -11.29
C LYS A 50 17.50 -22.16 -12.58
N PRO A 51 17.79 -23.25 -13.30
CA PRO A 51 17.02 -23.59 -14.48
C PRO A 51 15.58 -23.79 -14.01
N SER A 52 14.69 -22.92 -14.48
CA SER A 52 13.26 -23.15 -14.37
C SER A 52 12.99 -24.43 -15.14
N ALA A 53 12.76 -25.53 -14.43
CA ALA A 53 12.15 -26.70 -15.02
C ALA A 53 10.79 -26.22 -15.56
N LYS A 54 10.72 -26.05 -16.88
CA LYS A 54 9.45 -25.99 -17.60
C LYS A 54 8.78 -27.32 -17.34
N THR A 55 7.75 -27.33 -16.51
CA THR A 55 6.69 -28.32 -16.61
C THR A 55 5.56 -27.61 -17.34
N GLU A 56 5.23 -28.18 -18.49
CA GLU A 56 4.13 -27.79 -19.39
C GLU A 56 2.79 -27.63 -18.68
#